data_AF-L0HI24-F1
#
_entry.id   AF-L0HI24-F1
#
_cell.length_a   1.000
_cell.length_b   1.000
_cell.length_c   1.000
_cell.angle_alpha   90.00
_cell.angle_beta   90.00
_cell.angle_gamma   90.00
#
_symmetry.space_group_name_H-M   'P 1'
#
loop_
_entity.id
_entity.type
_entity.pdbx_description
1 polymer ?
#
loop_
_entity_poly.entity_id
_entity_poly.type
_entity_poly.pdbx_seq_one_letter_code
_entity_poly.pdbx_strand_id
1 'polypeptide(L)'
;MSYSVIISENMIPLERDLKIAIPLLKTPEKFEDYISLKITPDDGGCCCFNHWPETWNAVNKFISPCGPIRNEGAVLIEKSNEQFVLECHESGPEIVVYLGLGTASILLVKSIVDLILTILKSRQKRNYHSNLKFKITSYHYINPTKIDESVIEVDLPLSDESVKLLNEKIETILFQKRE
;
A
#
# COMPACT_ATOMS: atom_id res chain seq x y z
N MET A 1 7.36 -16.65 -21.53
CA MET A 1 7.27 -16.12 -20.15
C MET A 1 6.16 -16.89 -19.46
N SER A 2 6.53 -17.76 -18.53
CA SER A 2 5.62 -18.65 -17.81
C SER A 2 5.06 -17.91 -16.59
N TYR A 3 3.76 -17.62 -16.62
CA TYR A 3 3.03 -17.09 -15.47
C TYR A 3 2.72 -18.24 -14.51
N SER A 4 3.31 -18.24 -13.33
CA SER A 4 2.97 -19.16 -12.26
C SER A 4 1.70 -18.67 -11.56
N VAL A 5 0.60 -19.41 -11.71
CA VAL A 5 -0.63 -19.23 -10.93
C VAL A 5 -0.46 -20.02 -9.64
N ILE A 6 -0.31 -19.32 -8.51
CA ILE A 6 -0.33 -19.95 -7.18
C ILE A 6 -1.74 -19.80 -6.64
N ILE A 7 -2.46 -20.92 -6.51
CA ILE A 7 -3.75 -21.00 -5.82
C ILE A 7 -3.43 -21.30 -4.35
N SER A 8 -3.59 -20.30 -3.49
CA SER A 8 -3.51 -20.46 -2.03
C SER A 8 -4.92 -20.67 -1.48
N GLU A 9 -5.22 -21.87 -0.95
CA GLU A 9 -6.52 -22.25 -0.36
C GLU A 9 -6.80 -21.69 1.04
N ASN A 10 -5.95 -20.80 1.56
CA ASN A 10 -6.26 -20.05 2.78
C ASN A 10 -6.84 -18.69 2.39
N MET A 11 -7.89 -18.24 3.11
CA MET A 11 -8.50 -16.91 2.97
C MET A 11 -7.45 -15.91 2.53
N ILE A 12 -7.57 -15.43 1.30
CA ILE A 12 -6.52 -14.62 0.70
C ILE A 12 -6.41 -13.37 1.57
N PRO A 13 -5.21 -13.00 2.07
CA PRO A 13 -5.02 -11.81 2.91
C PRO A 13 -5.80 -10.59 2.40
N LEU A 14 -5.80 -10.41 1.07
CA LEU A 14 -6.55 -9.37 0.37
C LEU A 14 -8.06 -9.32 0.69
N GLU A 15 -8.77 -10.45 0.77
CA GLU A 15 -10.23 -10.43 1.00
C GLU A 15 -10.58 -9.82 2.36
N ARG A 16 -9.78 -10.13 3.39
CA ARG A 16 -9.96 -9.57 4.73
C ARG A 16 -9.80 -8.05 4.67
N ASP A 17 -8.74 -7.60 4.04
CA ASP A 17 -8.34 -6.19 4.02
C ASP A 17 -9.36 -5.39 3.17
N LEU A 18 -9.82 -5.94 2.04
CA LEU A 18 -10.92 -5.35 1.27
C LEU A 18 -12.23 -5.26 2.08
N LYS A 19 -12.58 -6.27 2.88
CA LYS A 19 -13.78 -6.23 3.75
C LYS A 19 -13.70 -5.14 4.82
N ILE A 20 -12.51 -4.71 5.21
CA ILE A 20 -12.30 -3.58 6.12
C ILE A 20 -12.37 -2.24 5.35
N ALA A 21 -11.72 -2.17 4.20
CA ALA A 21 -11.62 -0.94 3.41
C ALA A 21 -12.92 -0.53 2.73
N ILE A 22 -13.71 -1.47 2.21
CA ILE A 22 -14.93 -1.20 1.42
C ILE A 22 -15.96 -0.38 2.22
N PRO A 23 -16.31 -0.73 3.47
CA PRO A 23 -17.21 0.09 4.29
C PRO A 23 -16.68 1.50 4.56
N LEU A 24 -15.36 1.68 4.68
CA LEU A 24 -14.74 2.98 4.89
C LEU A 24 -14.80 3.85 3.62
N LEU A 25 -14.56 3.25 2.46
CA LEU A 25 -14.63 3.91 1.15
C LEU A 25 -16.07 4.18 0.70
N LYS A 26 -17.07 3.47 1.26
CA LYS A 26 -18.49 3.55 0.88
C LYS A 26 -18.72 3.24 -0.60
N THR A 27 -17.99 2.26 -1.11
CA THR A 27 -17.97 1.83 -2.51
C THR A 27 -18.60 0.43 -2.66
N PRO A 28 -18.98 0.00 -3.88
CA PRO A 28 -19.56 -1.32 -4.11
C PRO A 28 -18.62 -2.47 -3.74
N GLU A 29 -19.16 -3.57 -3.22
CA GLU A 29 -18.41 -4.79 -2.89
C GLU A 29 -18.09 -5.61 -4.16
N LYS A 30 -17.24 -5.05 -5.02
CA LYS A 30 -16.75 -5.66 -6.25
C LYS A 30 -15.23 -5.70 -6.24
N PHE A 31 -14.66 -6.79 -5.72
CA PHE A 31 -13.24 -6.87 -5.37
C PHE A 31 -12.27 -6.63 -6.53
N GLU A 32 -12.70 -6.85 -7.78
CA GLU A 32 -11.90 -6.60 -8.99
C GLU A 32 -11.63 -5.11 -9.24
N ASP A 33 -12.40 -4.23 -8.60
CA ASP A 33 -12.30 -2.78 -8.70
C ASP A 33 -11.34 -2.20 -7.64
N TYR A 34 -10.65 -3.04 -6.86
CA TYR A 34 -9.74 -2.62 -5.81
C TYR A 34 -8.31 -3.09 -6.08
N ILE A 35 -7.34 -2.27 -5.67
CA ILE A 35 -5.94 -2.63 -5.58
C ILE A 35 -5.50 -2.48 -4.13
N SER A 36 -4.77 -3.47 -3.63
CA SER A 36 -4.02 -3.34 -2.38
C SER A 36 -2.53 -3.22 -2.65
N LEU A 37 -1.86 -2.32 -1.94
CA LEU A 37 -0.42 -2.12 -1.95
C LEU A 37 0.13 -2.38 -0.55
N LYS A 38 0.80 -3.52 -0.36
CA LYS A 38 1.40 -3.91 0.92
C LYS A 38 2.88 -3.58 0.95
N ILE A 39 3.32 -2.87 1.99
CA ILE A 39 4.70 -2.39 2.14
C ILE A 39 5.39 -3.20 3.23
N THR A 40 6.34 -4.05 2.87
CA THR A 40 6.99 -4.98 3.81
C THR A 40 8.52 -4.87 3.75
N PRO A 41 9.21 -5.04 4.89
CA PRO A 41 10.66 -5.24 4.89
C PRO A 41 11.00 -6.60 4.26
N ASP A 42 12.06 -6.67 3.46
CA ASP A 42 12.48 -7.90 2.76
C ASP A 42 13.01 -8.97 3.70
N ASP A 43 13.61 -8.56 4.83
CA ASP A 43 14.08 -9.43 5.91
C ASP A 43 12.96 -9.84 6.90
N GLY A 44 11.74 -9.36 6.68
CA GLY A 44 10.58 -9.65 7.53
C GLY A 44 10.58 -8.87 8.85
N GLY A 45 9.94 -9.45 9.87
CA GLY A 45 9.76 -8.83 11.18
C GLY A 45 8.43 -8.07 11.34
N CYS A 46 8.20 -7.56 12.55
CA CYS A 46 6.94 -6.92 12.92
C CYS A 46 6.96 -5.42 12.57
N CYS A 47 5.91 -4.99 11.87
CA CYS A 47 5.68 -3.64 11.37
C CYS A 47 4.55 -2.92 12.12
N CYS A 48 4.01 -3.54 13.18
CA CYS A 48 2.89 -2.96 13.93
C CYS A 48 3.27 -1.65 14.63
N PHE A 49 2.26 -0.97 15.18
CA PHE A 49 2.42 0.32 15.83
C PHE A 49 3.52 0.33 16.90
N ASN A 50 3.62 -0.75 17.67
CA ASN A 50 4.59 -0.88 18.77
C ASN A 50 6.03 -1.11 18.30
N HIS A 51 6.23 -1.75 17.15
CA HIS A 51 7.56 -2.04 16.62
C HIS A 51 8.09 -0.92 15.73
N TRP A 52 7.20 -0.17 15.07
CA TRP A 52 7.51 0.95 14.19
C TRP A 52 6.97 2.30 14.70
N PRO A 53 7.12 2.67 15.99
CA PRO A 53 6.44 3.82 16.57
C PRO A 53 6.82 5.14 15.89
N GLU A 54 8.08 5.34 15.52
CA GLU A 54 8.51 6.56 14.82
C GLU A 54 7.93 6.66 13.41
N THR A 55 7.79 5.51 12.74
CA THR A 55 7.21 5.44 11.38
C THR A 55 5.73 5.74 11.44
N TRP A 56 4.99 5.11 12.35
CA TRP A 56 3.57 5.37 12.53
C TRP A 56 3.29 6.79 13.04
N ASN A 57 4.18 7.38 13.84
CA ASN A 57 4.10 8.80 14.19
C ASN A 57 4.27 9.72 12.98
N ALA A 58 5.19 9.41 12.08
CA ALA A 58 5.36 10.17 10.83
C ALA A 58 4.16 10.01 9.89
N VAL A 59 3.64 8.79 9.77
CA VAL A 59 2.40 8.50 9.03
C VAL A 59 1.22 9.29 9.60
N ASN A 60 0.99 9.23 10.92
CA ASN A 60 -0.10 9.96 11.58
C ASN A 60 0.01 11.48 11.39
N LYS A 61 1.22 12.03 11.35
CA LYS A 61 1.44 13.44 10.97
C LYS A 61 1.07 13.70 9.52
N PHE A 62 1.42 12.80 8.60
CA PHE A 62 1.15 12.94 7.17
C PHE A 62 -0.34 12.87 6.81
N ILE A 63 -1.10 11.99 7.50
CA ILE A 63 -2.53 11.76 7.25
C ILE A 63 -3.44 12.70 8.03
N SER A 64 -2.91 13.50 8.96
CA SER A 64 -3.70 14.46 9.73
C SER A 64 -4.44 15.43 8.78
N PRO A 65 -5.74 15.71 9.00
CA PRO A 65 -6.57 15.37 10.17
C PRO A 65 -7.36 14.06 10.07
N CYS A 66 -7.15 13.21 9.05
CA CYS A 66 -7.97 12.01 8.78
C CYS A 66 -7.94 10.98 9.92
N GLY A 67 -6.92 11.04 10.78
CA GLY A 67 -6.88 10.37 12.07
C GLY A 67 -5.46 10.31 12.63
N PRO A 68 -5.28 9.68 13.80
CA PRO A 68 -4.20 8.75 13.99
C PRO A 68 -4.70 7.32 13.71
N ILE A 69 -3.93 6.56 12.96
CA ILE A 69 -4.03 5.10 12.94
C ILE A 69 -3.68 4.59 14.33
N ARG A 70 -4.56 3.74 14.87
CA ARG A 70 -4.36 3.01 16.12
C ARG A 70 -3.70 1.66 15.82
N ASN A 71 -3.19 0.99 16.85
CA ASN A 71 -2.60 -0.34 16.67
C ASN A 71 -3.62 -1.29 16.02
N GLU A 72 -3.21 -1.93 14.91
CA GLU A 72 -4.05 -2.84 14.11
C GLU A 72 -5.35 -2.21 13.57
N GLY A 73 -5.35 -0.90 13.34
CA GLY A 73 -6.50 -0.16 12.80
C GLY A 73 -6.38 0.17 11.32
N ALA A 74 -7.52 0.52 10.73
CA ALA A 74 -7.64 1.10 9.39
C ALA A 74 -8.13 2.55 9.49
N VAL A 75 -7.73 3.40 8.54
CA VAL A 75 -8.19 4.78 8.43
C VAL A 75 -8.51 5.12 6.98
N LEU A 76 -9.61 5.84 6.77
CA LEU A 76 -9.88 6.49 5.49
C LEU A 76 -9.02 7.75 5.38
N ILE A 77 -8.21 7.84 4.34
CA ILE A 77 -7.46 9.04 3.99
C ILE A 77 -8.23 9.76 2.90
N GLU A 78 -8.61 11.00 3.18
CA GLU A 78 -9.26 11.89 2.21
C GLU A 78 -8.36 13.10 1.98
N LYS A 79 -7.73 13.18 0.80
CA LYS A 79 -6.77 14.24 0.48
C LYS A 79 -6.94 14.67 -0.97
N SER A 80 -7.13 15.96 -1.20
CA SER A 80 -7.30 16.53 -2.54
C SER A 80 -8.46 15.89 -3.34
N ASN A 81 -9.57 15.58 -2.66
CA ASN A 81 -10.74 14.84 -3.19
C ASN A 81 -10.47 13.39 -3.61
N GLU A 82 -9.32 12.83 -3.26
CA GLU A 82 -9.00 11.42 -3.45
C GLU A 82 -9.17 10.66 -2.14
N GLN A 83 -9.66 9.42 -2.24
CA GLN A 83 -9.93 8.56 -1.10
C GLN A 83 -9.21 7.21 -1.25
N PHE A 84 -8.53 6.80 -0.19
CA PHE A 84 -7.92 5.48 -0.07
C PHE A 84 -7.84 5.09 1.41
N VAL A 85 -7.73 3.81 1.70
CA VAL A 85 -7.63 3.30 3.08
C VAL A 85 -6.19 2.92 3.38
N LEU A 86 -5.71 3.27 4.57
CA LEU A 86 -4.44 2.80 5.09
C LEU A 86 -4.70 1.92 6.31
N GLU A 87 -4.19 0.69 6.27
CA GLU A 87 -4.28 -0.30 7.33
C GLU A 87 -2.92 -0.56 7.96
N CYS A 88 -2.92 -0.74 9.28
CA CYS A 88 -1.75 -1.16 10.04
C CYS A 88 -1.79 -2.67 10.26
N HIS A 89 -0.87 -3.41 9.65
CA HIS A 89 -0.65 -4.82 9.97
C HIS A 89 0.70 -5.04 10.67
N GLU A 90 0.77 -6.14 11.42
CA GLU A 90 2.04 -6.69 11.88
C GLU A 90 2.99 -7.01 10.72
N SER A 91 2.47 -7.44 9.56
CA SER A 91 3.30 -7.77 8.40
C SER A 91 3.73 -6.54 7.57
N GLY A 92 3.10 -5.38 7.75
CA GLY A 92 3.40 -4.17 6.99
C GLY A 92 2.21 -3.22 6.89
N PRO A 93 2.44 -1.91 6.65
CA PRO A 93 1.37 -1.01 6.22
C PRO A 93 0.76 -1.47 4.88
N GLU A 94 -0.55 -1.33 4.75
CA GLU A 94 -1.29 -1.72 3.55
C GLU A 94 -2.21 -0.60 3.09
N ILE A 95 -2.16 -0.29 1.79
CA ILE A 95 -2.94 0.78 1.18
C ILE A 95 -3.96 0.17 0.23
N VAL A 96 -5.24 0.38 0.49
CA VAL A 96 -6.34 -0.10 -0.37
C VAL A 96 -6.95 1.06 -1.15
N VAL A 97 -7.07 0.88 -2.46
CA VAL A 97 -7.51 1.90 -3.42
C VAL A 97 -8.69 1.35 -4.23
N TYR A 98 -9.76 2.14 -4.37
CA TYR A 98 -10.88 1.84 -5.27
C TYR A 98 -10.71 2.53 -6.62
N LEU A 99 -10.92 1.79 -7.72
CA LEU A 99 -10.73 2.25 -9.10
C LEU A 99 -12.02 2.20 -9.95
N GLY A 100 -13.16 1.77 -9.40
CA GLY A 100 -14.33 1.36 -10.19
C GLY A 100 -15.19 2.46 -10.84
N LEU A 101 -14.94 3.76 -10.58
CA LEU A 101 -15.78 4.87 -11.10
C LEU A 101 -15.03 5.93 -11.90
N GLY A 102 -13.72 5.81 -12.05
CA GLY A 102 -12.93 6.82 -12.72
C GLY A 102 -11.45 6.54 -12.54
N THR A 103 -10.68 6.87 -13.57
CA THR A 103 -9.23 6.73 -13.58
C THR A 103 -8.60 7.23 -12.28
N ALA A 104 -7.68 6.47 -11.69
CA ALA A 104 -6.81 6.99 -10.62
C ALA A 104 -6.31 8.38 -11.03
N SER A 105 -6.58 9.44 -10.26
CA SER A 105 -6.08 10.75 -10.69
C SER A 105 -4.56 10.81 -10.49
N ILE A 106 -3.88 11.71 -11.22
CA ILE A 106 -2.46 11.99 -10.95
C ILE A 106 -2.26 12.42 -9.48
N LEU A 107 -3.27 13.05 -8.88
CA LEU A 107 -3.25 13.45 -7.46
C LEU A 107 -3.34 12.23 -6.52
N LEU A 108 -4.08 11.19 -6.90
CA LEU A 108 -4.15 9.93 -6.15
C LEU A 108 -2.79 9.23 -6.17
N VAL A 109 -2.19 9.05 -7.35
CA VAL A 109 -0.86 8.45 -7.52
C VAL A 109 0.16 9.20 -6.64
N LYS A 110 0.19 10.52 -6.74
CA LYS A 110 1.08 11.35 -5.93
C LYS A 110 0.84 11.17 -4.43
N SER A 111 -0.42 11.13 -3.99
CA SER A 111 -0.77 10.98 -2.57
C SER A 111 -0.31 9.63 -2.01
N ILE A 112 -0.45 8.56 -2.79
CA ILE A 112 0.01 7.21 -2.45
C ILE A 112 1.53 7.17 -2.39
N VAL A 113 2.23 7.70 -3.39
CA VAL A 113 3.70 7.69 -3.38
C VAL A 113 4.25 8.55 -2.25
N ASP A 114 3.68 9.73 -1.99
CA ASP A 114 4.07 10.58 -0.86
C ASP A 114 3.91 9.84 0.49
N LEU A 115 2.87 9.03 0.64
CA LEU A 115 2.67 8.18 1.82
C LEU A 115 3.72 7.06 1.91
N ILE A 116 3.97 6.33 0.83
CA ILE A 116 5.00 5.27 0.78
C ILE A 116 6.37 5.87 1.12
N LEU A 117 6.72 7.01 0.53
CA LEU A 117 7.96 7.72 0.83
C LEU A 117 8.04 8.18 2.28
N THR A 118 6.91 8.59 2.88
CA THR A 118 6.86 8.92 4.31
C THR A 118 7.22 7.72 5.18
N ILE A 119 6.68 6.53 4.85
CA ILE A 119 7.00 5.27 5.54
C ILE A 119 8.49 4.95 5.37
N LEU A 120 8.97 4.87 4.13
CA LEU A 120 10.35 4.49 3.80
C LEU A 120 11.39 5.45 4.37
N LYS A 121 11.19 6.77 4.25
CA LYS A 121 12.10 7.78 4.82
C LYS A 121 12.15 7.71 6.35
N SER A 122 11.03 7.38 6.99
CA SER A 122 11.00 7.20 8.45
C SER A 122 11.79 5.96 8.87
N ARG A 123 11.70 4.87 8.10
CA ARG A 123 12.51 3.66 8.31
C ARG A 123 14.00 3.90 8.08
N GLN A 124 14.36 4.67 7.05
CA GLN A 124 15.75 5.06 6.76
C GLN A 124 16.35 5.86 7.92
N LYS A 125 15.61 6.84 8.47
CA LYS A 125 16.11 7.67 9.59
C LYS A 125 16.44 6.86 10.84
N ARG A 126 15.64 5.83 11.16
CA ARG A 126 15.88 4.96 12.31
C ARG A 126 17.09 4.06 12.11
N ASN A 127 17.33 3.61 10.88
CA ASN A 127 18.35 2.63 10.56
C ASN A 127 19.41 3.21 9.61
N TYR A 128 19.90 4.42 9.92
CA TYR A 128 20.79 5.21 9.07
C TYR A 128 22.09 4.49 8.64
N HIS A 129 22.45 3.40 9.33
CA HIS A 129 23.66 2.61 9.09
C HIS A 129 23.43 1.23 8.45
N SER A 130 22.19 0.86 8.14
CA SER A 130 21.89 -0.44 7.53
C SER A 130 21.25 -0.27 6.16
N ASN A 131 21.76 -1.03 5.19
CA ASN A 131 21.07 -1.22 3.92
C ASN A 131 19.81 -2.06 4.19
N LEU A 132 18.66 -1.41 4.20
CA LEU A 132 17.37 -2.08 4.32
C LEU A 132 16.75 -2.20 2.94
N LYS A 133 16.11 -3.33 2.68
CA LYS A 133 15.36 -3.54 1.46
C LYS A 133 13.88 -3.68 1.79
N PHE A 134 13.04 -3.04 1.00
CA PHE A 134 11.59 -3.11 1.12
C PHE A 134 10.99 -3.67 -0.14
N LYS A 135 9.89 -4.39 0.02
CA LYS A 135 8.99 -4.84 -1.05
C LYS A 135 7.68 -4.10 -0.93
N ILE A 136 7.20 -3.63 -2.08
CA ILE A 136 5.84 -3.11 -2.21
C ILE A 136 5.14 -4.08 -3.14
N THR A 137 4.27 -4.90 -2.57
CA THR A 137 3.51 -5.89 -3.31
C THR A 137 2.12 -5.36 -3.59
N SER A 138 1.78 -5.28 -4.87
CA SER A 138 0.45 -4.97 -5.35
C SER A 138 -0.34 -6.25 -5.54
N TYR A 139 -1.54 -6.31 -4.96
CA TYR A 139 -2.50 -7.38 -5.15
C TYR A 139 -3.77 -6.85 -5.78
N HIS A 140 -4.30 -7.56 -6.76
CA HIS A 140 -5.61 -7.24 -7.34
C HIS A 140 -6.35 -8.49 -7.81
N TYR A 141 -7.67 -8.50 -7.71
CA TYR A 141 -8.48 -9.55 -8.31
C TYR A 141 -8.61 -9.33 -9.82
N ILE A 142 -8.30 -10.37 -10.59
CA ILE A 142 -8.65 -10.47 -12.02
C ILE A 142 -10.10 -10.95 -12.15
N ASN A 143 -10.49 -11.87 -11.26
CA ASN A 143 -11.83 -12.39 -11.06
C ASN A 143 -11.89 -12.97 -9.62
N PRO A 144 -13.04 -13.46 -9.13
CA PRO A 144 -13.18 -13.90 -7.74
C PRO A 144 -12.22 -15.04 -7.31
N THR A 145 -11.57 -15.72 -8.26
CA THR A 145 -10.71 -16.88 -8.00
C THR A 145 -9.24 -16.65 -8.34
N LYS A 146 -8.90 -15.53 -8.99
CA LYS A 146 -7.54 -15.24 -9.45
C LYS A 146 -7.08 -13.86 -9.01
N ILE A 147 -5.90 -13.84 -8.41
CA ILE A 147 -5.18 -12.62 -8.05
C ILE A 147 -3.96 -12.47 -8.93
N ASP A 148 -3.72 -11.24 -9.34
CA ASP A 148 -2.45 -10.81 -9.90
C ASP A 148 -1.59 -10.18 -8.82
N GLU A 149 -0.30 -10.44 -8.89
CA GLU A 149 0.70 -9.96 -7.94
C GLU A 149 1.84 -9.27 -8.70
N SER A 150 2.15 -8.04 -8.31
CA SER A 150 3.28 -7.27 -8.84
C SER A 150 4.14 -6.75 -7.70
N VAL A 151 5.47 -6.89 -7.81
CA VAL A 151 6.41 -6.52 -6.73
C VAL A 151 7.34 -5.40 -7.18
N ILE A 152 7.47 -4.38 -6.33
CA ILE A 152 8.46 -3.31 -6.44
C ILE A 152 9.46 -3.48 -5.30
N GLU A 153 10.74 -3.62 -5.64
CA GLU A 153 11.81 -3.64 -4.64
C GLU A 153 12.42 -2.24 -4.52
N VAL A 154 12.65 -1.80 -3.28
CA VAL A 154 13.21 -0.47 -2.96
C VAL A 154 14.28 -0.63 -1.89
N ASP A 155 15.49 -0.19 -2.21
CA ASP A 155 16.61 -0.16 -1.28
C ASP A 155 16.64 1.17 -0.50
N LEU A 156 17.05 1.10 0.76
CA LEU A 156 17.39 2.25 1.60
C LEU A 156 18.91 2.32 1.77
N PRO A 157 19.53 3.51 1.67
CA PRO A 157 18.90 4.82 1.53
C PRO A 157 18.26 5.05 0.15
N LEU A 158 17.14 5.78 0.12
CA LEU A 158 16.45 6.13 -1.13
C LEU A 158 17.33 7.02 -2.00
N SER A 159 17.63 6.59 -3.22
CA SER A 159 18.19 7.45 -4.27
C SER A 159 17.07 8.14 -5.06
N ASP A 160 17.41 9.21 -5.80
CA ASP A 160 16.46 9.90 -6.66
C ASP A 160 15.93 8.97 -7.77
N GLU A 161 16.77 8.06 -8.27
CA GLU A 161 16.39 7.02 -9.23
C GLU A 161 15.39 6.03 -8.62
N SER A 162 15.61 5.58 -7.38
CA SER A 162 14.66 4.70 -6.68
C SER A 162 13.30 5.38 -6.48
N VAL A 163 13.29 6.68 -6.14
CA VAL A 163 12.06 7.46 -6.00
C VAL A 163 11.35 7.61 -7.34
N LYS A 164 12.10 7.87 -8.42
CA LYS A 164 11.54 7.97 -9.77
C LYS A 164 10.92 6.65 -10.23
N LEU A 165 11.64 5.54 -10.05
CA LEU A 165 11.15 4.20 -10.40
C LEU A 165 9.90 3.83 -9.60
N LEU A 166 9.87 4.16 -8.30
CA LEU A 166 8.70 3.94 -7.46
C LEU A 166 7.49 4.69 -8.00
N ASN A 167 7.64 5.98 -8.34
CA ASN A 167 6.56 6.77 -8.95
C ASN A 167 6.05 6.11 -10.24
N GLU A 168 6.95 5.81 -11.19
CA GLU A 168 6.58 5.23 -12.49
C GLU A 168 5.86 3.88 -12.35
N LYS A 169 6.30 3.03 -11.41
CA LYS A 169 5.67 1.73 -11.19
C LYS A 169 4.31 1.83 -10.49
N ILE A 170 4.17 2.68 -9.47
CA ILE A 170 2.86 2.91 -8.82
C ILE A 170 1.88 3.54 -9.81
N GLU A 171 2.35 4.49 -10.61
CA GLU A 171 1.60 5.08 -11.72
C GLU A 171 1.10 4.00 -12.68
N THR A 172 2.00 3.12 -13.14
CA THR A 172 1.68 2.00 -14.02
C THR A 172 0.63 1.07 -13.41
N ILE A 173 0.80 0.65 -12.15
CA ILE A 173 -0.14 -0.24 -11.45
C ILE A 173 -1.54 0.37 -11.37
N LEU A 174 -1.64 1.65 -11.02
CA LEU A 174 -2.92 2.33 -10.83
C LEU A 174 -3.60 2.70 -12.17
N PHE A 175 -2.84 2.87 -13.25
CA PHE A 175 -3.36 3.22 -14.57
C PHE A 175 -3.55 2.05 -15.54
N GLN A 176 -2.85 0.93 -15.41
CA GLN A 176 -3.02 -0.23 -16.31
C GLN A 176 -4.40 -0.87 -16.22
N LYS A 177 -5.16 -0.67 -15.13
CA LYS A 177 -6.55 -1.09 -14.97
C LYS A 177 -7.57 -0.30 -15.84
N ARG A 178 -7.10 0.43 -16.86
CA ARG A 178 -7.92 1.20 -17.81
C ARG A 178 -8.39 0.41 -19.04
N GLU A 179 -7.77 -0.73 -19.36
CA GLU A 179 -8.00 -1.48 -20.62
C GLU A 179 -8.68 -2.83 -20.41
#